data_AF-A0A6C0HEH6-F1
#
_entry.id   AF-A0A6C0HEH6-F1
#
_cell.length_a   1.000
_cell.length_b   1.000
_cell.length_c   1.000
_cell.angle_alpha   90.00
_cell.angle_beta   90.00
_cell.angle_gamma   90.00
#
_symmetry.space_group_name_H-M   'P 1'
#
loop_
_entity.id
_entity.type
_entity.pdbx_description
1 polymer ?
#
loop_
_entity_poly.entity_id
_entity_poly.type
_entity_poly.pdbx_seq_one_letter_code
_entity_poly.pdbx_strand_id
1 'polypeptide(L)' 'MSDYSPKNILITGGAGFIGSNFIYYILKDNVNVVNIDCMSYCST' A
#
# COMPACT_ATOMS: atom_id res chain seq x y z
N MET A 1 -12.21 23.53 7.58
CA MET A 1 -11.15 22.56 7.25
C MET A 1 -11.63 21.81 6.03
N SER A 2 -10.92 21.83 4.90
CA SER A 2 -11.30 21.01 3.74
C SER A 2 -10.87 19.57 3.97
N ASP A 3 -11.79 18.61 3.88
CA ASP A 3 -11.47 17.20 4.04
C ASP A 3 -10.57 16.73 2.89
N TYR A 4 -9.44 16.13 3.23
CA TYR A 4 -8.53 15.56 2.24
C TYR A 4 -8.91 14.11 1.97
N SER A 5 -9.14 13.78 0.70
CA SER A 5 -9.37 12.41 0.23
C SER A 5 -8.23 12.01 -0.71
N PRO A 6 -7.35 11.08 -0.30
CA PRO A 6 -6.25 10.63 -1.16
C PRO A 6 -6.77 9.82 -2.33
N LYS A 7 -6.37 10.19 -3.55
CA LYS A 7 -6.69 9.43 -4.78
C LYS A 7 -5.56 8.54 -5.26
N ASN A 8 -4.32 8.86 -4.89
CA ASN A 8 -3.12 8.14 -5.27
C ASN A 8 -2.31 7.83 -4.02
N ILE A 9 -1.96 6.56 -3.81
CA ILE A 9 -1.27 6.09 -2.62
C ILE A 9 -0.02 5.32 -3.06
N LEU A 10 1.13 5.76 -2.57
CA LEU A 10 2.38 5.04 -2.69
C LEU A 10 2.57 4.18 -1.43
N ILE A 11 2.77 2.88 -1.64
CA ILE A 11 3.00 1.91 -0.56
C ILE A 11 4.39 1.31 -0.76
N THR A 12 5.10 1.13 0.36
CA THR A 12 6.35 0.38 0.40
C THR A 12 6.19 -0.81 1.34
N GLY A 13 6.93 -1.89 1.11
CA GLY A 13 6.76 -3.11 1.92
C GLY A 13 5.39 -3.79 1.73
N GLY A 14 4.71 -3.52 0.60
CA GLY A 14 3.38 -4.05 0.29
C GLY A 14 3.31 -5.56 0.11
N ALA A 15 4.44 -6.24 -0.10
CA ALA A 15 4.50 -7.70 -0.12
C ALA A 15 4.63 -8.31 1.29
N GLY A 16 4.92 -7.50 2.32
CA GLY A 16 5.01 -7.93 3.72
C GLY A 16 3.63 -8.17 4.35
N PHE A 17 3.61 -8.73 5.57
CA PHE A 17 2.37 -9.07 6.29
C PHE A 17 1.43 -7.87 6.48
N ILE A 18 1.96 -6.72 6.90
CA ILE A 18 1.17 -5.51 7.15
C ILE A 18 0.79 -4.84 5.82
N GLY A 19 1.76 -4.68 4.92
CA GLY A 19 1.54 -4.00 3.65
C GLY A 19 0.52 -4.70 2.76
N SER A 20 0.55 -6.03 2.70
CA SER A 20 -0.40 -6.81 1.88
C SER A 20 -1.83 -6.70 2.40
N ASN A 21 -2.04 -6.78 3.72
CA ASN A 21 -3.36 -6.57 4.33
C ASN A 21 -3.85 -5.12 4.16
N PHE A 22 -2.95 -4.14 4.30
CA PHE A 22 -3.30 -2.74 4.10
C PHE A 22 -3.70 -2.44 2.65
N ILE A 23 -2.96 -2.96 1.66
CA ILE A 23 -3.33 -2.87 0.24
C ILE A 23 -4.71 -3.49 0.02
N TYR A 24 -4.95 -4.68 0.56
CA TYR A 24 -6.26 -5.33 0.44
C TYR A 24 -7.40 -4.52 1.04
N TYR A 25 -7.17 -3.87 2.19
CA TYR A 25 -8.15 -3.00 2.83
C TYR A 25 -8.44 -1.75 2.00
N ILE A 26 -7.41 -1.05 1.52
CA ILE A 26 -7.54 0.25 0.87
C ILE A 26 -8.01 0.16 -0.58
N LEU A 27 -7.78 -0.97 -1.27
CA LEU A 27 -8.30 -1.22 -2.63
C LEU A 27 -9.83 -1.32 -2.68
N LYS A 28 -10.51 -1.41 -1.53
CA LYS A 28 -11.97 -1.30 -1.45
C LYS A 28 -12.44 0.13 -1.74
N ASP A 29 -11.58 1.10 -1.49
CA ASP A 29 -11.80 2.49 -1.88
C ASP A 29 -11.30 2.67 -3.32
N ASN A 30 -11.98 3.51 -4.11
CA ASN A 30 -11.64 3.75 -5.52
C ASN A 30 -10.38 4.64 -5.65
N VAL A 31 -9.24 4.12 -5.20
CA VAL A 31 -7.94 4.79 -5.13
C VAL A 31 -6.92 4.07 -6.00
N ASN A 32 -5.98 4.84 -6.56
CA ASN A 32 -4.86 4.28 -7.31
C ASN A 32 -3.73 3.95 -6.34
N VAL A 33 -3.30 2.69 -6.33
CA VAL A 33 -2.22 2.22 -5.48
C VAL A 33 -1.00 1.87 -6.32
N VAL A 34 0.16 2.41 -5.94
CA VAL A 34 1.47 2.00 -6.48
C VAL A 34 2.24 1.38 -5.32
N ASN A 35 2.55 0.09 -5.42
CA ASN A 35 3.39 -0.60 -4.44
C ASN A 35 4.82 -0.70 -4.95
N ILE A 36 5.80 -0.21 -4.19
CA ILE A 36 7.23 -0.41 -4.43
C ILE A 36 7.77 -1.30 -3.32
N ASP A 37 8.07 -2.54 -3.69
CA ASP A 37 8.61 -3.53 -2.76
C ASP A 37 9.95 -4.06 -3.27
N CYS A 38 10.91 -4.15 -2.36
CA CYS A 38 12.16 -4.83 -2.63
C CYS A 38 11.95 -6.31 -2.32
N MET A 39 11.73 -7.12 -3.36
CA MET A 39 11.63 -8.59 -3.28
C MET A 39 12.98 -9.25 -2.96
N SER A 40 13.75 -8.66 -2.06
CA SER A 40 14.78 -9.38 -1.31
C SER A 40 14.07 -10.31 -0.34
N TYR A 41 13.82 -11.54 -0.79
CA TYR A 41 13.37 -12.64 0.03
C TYR A 41 14.26 -12.71 1.28
N CYS A 42 13.63 -12.51 2.44
CA CYS A 42 14.14 -12.60 3.81
C CYS A 42 15.65 -12.81 4.01
N SER A 43 16.25 -11.82 4.69
CA SER A 43 17.04 -11.99 5.92
C SER A 43 17.73 -13.34 6.11
N THR A 44 19.04 -13.38 5.91
CA THR A 44 19.93 -14.36 6.56
C THR A 44 19.73 -14.42 8.06
#